data_AF-A0A972JX10-F1
#
_entry.id   AF-A0A972JX10-F1
#
_cell.length_a   1.000
_cell.length_b   1.000
_cell.length_c   1.000
_cell.angle_alpha   90.00
_cell.angle_beta   90.00
_cell.angle_gamma   90.00
#
_symmetry.space_group_name_H-M   'P 1'
#
loop_
_entity.id
_entity.type
_entity.pdbx_description
1 polymer ?
#
loop_
_entity_poly.entity_id
_entity_poly.type
_entity_poly.pdbx_seq_one_letter_code
_entity_poly.pdbx_strand_id
1 'polypeptide(L)'
;MHDWSDYLEGLAHSSDATEWTYQWLLARRSSDAEPHASLYHGNPLFGCFHFAIRDAIVIRLHFISNDLPKMRPLSRERLDVRRAELRQMFSHIKAHVLQARIVQGNSWLYNFDAYCRLFPPVYTASMPTQQRARVPVSRVVGAMF
;
A
#
# COMPACT_ATOMS: atom_id res chain seq x y z
N MET A 1 -21.59 -1.94 -4.10
CA MET A 1 -20.31 -2.10 -4.83
C MET A 1 -20.64 -2.20 -6.32
N HIS A 2 -20.85 -1.05 -6.97
CA HIS A 2 -21.15 -0.92 -8.42
C HIS A 2 -20.34 0.22 -9.05
N ASP A 3 -19.11 0.43 -8.57
CA ASP A 3 -18.38 1.67 -8.85
C ASP A 3 -18.07 1.89 -10.34
N TRP A 4 -17.72 0.81 -11.05
CA TRP A 4 -17.37 0.88 -12.47
C TRP A 4 -18.56 0.89 -13.41
N SER A 5 -19.69 0.30 -13.01
CA SER A 5 -20.92 0.32 -13.81
C SER A 5 -21.48 1.74 -13.88
N ASP A 6 -21.54 2.43 -12.75
CA ASP A 6 -22.01 3.82 -12.66
C ASP A 6 -21.09 4.77 -13.45
N TYR A 7 -19.77 4.52 -13.42
CA TYR A 7 -18.81 5.28 -14.23
C TYR A 7 -19.07 5.11 -15.73
N LEU A 8 -19.18 3.86 -16.20
CA LEU A 8 -19.37 3.53 -17.62
C LEU A 8 -20.70 4.07 -18.14
N GLU A 9 -21.75 3.97 -17.33
CA GLU A 9 -23.07 4.50 -17.66
C GLU A 9 -23.03 6.03 -17.79
N GLY A 10 -22.48 6.75 -16.83
CA GLY A 10 -22.38 8.21 -16.94
C GLY A 10 -21.41 8.67 -18.03
N LEU A 11 -20.37 7.88 -18.34
CA LEU A 11 -19.46 8.16 -19.45
C LEU A 11 -20.18 8.03 -20.79
N ALA A 12 -21.03 7.01 -20.95
CA ALA A 12 -21.79 6.77 -22.17
C ALA A 12 -22.83 7.87 -22.45
N HIS A 13 -23.35 8.54 -21.41
CA HIS A 13 -24.36 9.58 -21.53
C HIS A 13 -23.79 11.01 -21.46
N SER A 14 -22.49 11.18 -21.19
CA SER A 14 -21.86 12.49 -21.14
C SER A 14 -21.50 13.01 -22.52
N SER A 15 -21.80 14.29 -22.79
CA SER A 15 -21.31 15.00 -23.97
C SER A 15 -19.83 15.39 -23.86
N ASP A 16 -19.28 15.38 -22.64
CA ASP A 16 -17.87 15.61 -22.35
C ASP A 16 -17.32 14.49 -21.45
N ALA A 17 -16.63 13.55 -22.08
CA ALA A 17 -16.02 12.42 -21.39
C ALA A 17 -14.93 12.84 -20.40
N THR A 18 -14.21 13.93 -20.68
CA THR A 18 -13.10 14.40 -19.85
C THR A 18 -13.64 15.00 -18.56
N GLU A 19 -14.62 15.89 -18.68
CA GLU A 19 -15.25 16.55 -17.53
C GLU A 19 -16.00 15.54 -16.66
N TRP A 20 -16.74 14.60 -17.27
CA TRP A 20 -17.38 13.51 -16.52
C TRP A 20 -16.36 12.72 -15.71
N THR A 21 -15.28 12.28 -16.35
CA THR A 21 -14.23 11.51 -15.70
C THR A 21 -13.59 12.31 -14.56
N TYR A 22 -13.32 13.59 -14.79
CA TYR A 22 -12.73 14.47 -13.79
C TYR A 22 -13.63 14.65 -12.56
N GLN A 23 -14.91 14.94 -12.75
CA GLN A 23 -15.88 15.12 -11.65
C GLN A 23 -16.13 13.80 -10.91
N TRP A 24 -16.24 12.69 -11.65
CA TRP A 24 -16.40 11.36 -11.08
C TRP A 24 -15.20 11.00 -10.19
N LEU A 25 -13.98 11.31 -10.64
CA LEU A 25 -12.74 11.14 -9.87
C LEU A 25 -12.67 12.09 -8.66
N LEU A 26 -13.10 13.35 -8.79
CA LEU A 26 -13.10 14.30 -7.67
C LEU A 26 -14.08 13.88 -6.58
N ALA A 27 -15.30 13.48 -6.94
CA ALA A 27 -16.31 13.00 -6.00
C ALA A 27 -15.88 11.72 -5.26
N ARG A 28 -14.98 10.94 -5.89
CA ARG A 28 -14.43 9.68 -5.37
C ARG A 28 -12.96 9.75 -5.04
N ARG A 29 -12.38 10.95 -4.96
CA ARG A 29 -11.17 11.13 -4.16
C ARG A 29 -11.61 10.73 -2.77
N SER A 30 -11.37 9.46 -2.46
CA SER A 30 -11.43 8.94 -1.11
C SER A 30 -10.70 9.99 -0.30
N SER A 31 -11.36 10.53 0.70
CA SER A 31 -10.68 11.30 1.75
C SER A 31 -9.40 10.52 2.02
N ASP A 32 -8.24 11.11 1.67
CA ASP A 32 -6.96 10.56 2.09
C ASP A 32 -7.16 10.15 3.54
N ALA A 33 -6.76 8.92 3.89
CA ALA A 33 -6.99 8.43 5.24
C ALA A 33 -6.63 9.56 6.20
N GLU A 34 -7.58 10.00 7.03
CA GLU A 34 -7.39 11.15 7.92
C GLU A 34 -6.02 10.99 8.57
N PRO A 35 -5.16 12.02 8.60
CA PRO A 35 -3.82 11.86 9.13
C PRO A 35 -3.87 11.13 10.47
N HIS A 36 -3.15 10.01 10.56
CA HIS A 36 -3.13 9.12 11.74
C HIS A 36 -4.35 8.21 11.95
N ALA A 37 -5.15 7.98 10.90
CA ALA A 37 -6.18 6.95 10.94
C ALA A 37 -5.57 5.60 11.35
N SER A 38 -6.30 4.85 12.17
CA SER A 38 -5.92 3.50 12.60
C SER A 38 -6.51 2.40 11.69
N LEU A 39 -7.40 2.78 10.77
CA LEU A 39 -8.07 1.89 9.84
C LEU A 39 -8.10 2.47 8.42
N TYR A 40 -8.00 1.60 7.42
CA TYR A 40 -8.21 1.92 6.01
C TYR A 40 -9.08 0.86 5.35
N HIS A 41 -10.25 1.25 4.85
CA HIS A 41 -11.30 0.31 4.35
C HIS A 41 -11.58 -0.84 5.33
N GLY A 42 -11.65 -0.54 6.63
CA GLY A 42 -11.90 -1.53 7.69
C GLY A 42 -10.70 -2.41 8.07
N ASN A 43 -9.53 -2.23 7.44
CA ASN A 43 -8.31 -2.98 7.77
C ASN A 43 -7.39 -2.17 8.69
N PRO A 44 -6.65 -2.83 9.62
CA PRO A 44 -5.63 -2.16 10.42
C PRO A 44 -4.62 -1.39 9.58
N LEU A 45 -4.41 -0.13 9.95
CA LEU A 45 -3.47 0.78 9.32
C LEU A 45 -2.29 1.05 10.27
N PHE A 46 -1.08 0.95 9.74
CA PHE A 46 0.19 1.14 10.44
C PHE A 46 0.89 2.35 9.81
N GLY A 47 0.48 3.54 10.23
CA GLY A 47 0.88 4.80 9.58
C GLY A 47 0.57 4.78 8.10
N CYS A 48 1.59 4.76 7.23
CA CYS A 48 1.42 4.73 5.78
C CYS A 48 1.18 3.32 5.19
N PHE A 49 1.20 2.25 5.99
CA PHE A 49 1.13 0.88 5.49
C PHE A 49 -0.09 0.12 5.99
N HIS A 50 -0.68 -0.68 5.12
CA HIS A 50 -1.59 -1.74 5.53
C HIS A 50 -1.31 -2.99 4.69
N PHE A 51 -1.93 -4.11 5.06
CA PHE A 51 -1.83 -5.34 4.28
C PHE A 51 -3.21 -5.89 3.95
N ALA A 52 -3.27 -6.70 2.90
CA ALA A 52 -4.43 -7.50 2.56
C ALA A 52 -4.01 -8.96 2.48
N ILE A 53 -4.87 -9.86 2.97
CA ILE A 53 -4.68 -11.30 2.80
C ILE A 53 -5.22 -11.67 1.43
N ARG A 54 -4.35 -12.20 0.56
CA ARG A 54 -4.73 -12.57 -0.82
C ARG A 54 -5.11 -14.03 -0.93
N ASP A 55 -4.42 -14.86 -0.18
CA ASP A 55 -4.71 -16.27 0.06
C ASP A 55 -4.16 -16.64 1.45
N ALA A 56 -4.39 -17.87 1.92
CA ALA A 56 -4.07 -18.28 3.30
C ALA A 56 -2.60 -18.05 3.69
N ILE A 57 -1.69 -17.99 2.72
CA ILE A 57 -0.24 -17.89 2.96
C ILE A 57 0.40 -16.61 2.41
N VAL A 58 -0.26 -15.88 1.50
CA VAL A 58 0.23 -14.67 0.85
C VAL A 58 -0.47 -13.44 1.41
N ILE A 59 0.33 -12.52 1.94
CA ILE A 59 -0.10 -11.15 2.18
C ILE A 59 0.38 -10.24 1.07
N ARG A 60 -0.39 -9.18 0.80
CA ARG A 60 0.01 -8.06 -0.05
C ARG A 60 0.22 -6.83 0.79
N LEU A 61 1.35 -6.18 0.58
CA LEU A 61 1.69 -4.93 1.23
C LEU A 61 1.15 -3.77 0.39
N HIS A 62 0.48 -2.84 1.05
CA HIS A 62 -0.06 -1.63 0.47
C HIS A 62 0.53 -0.40 1.15
N PHE A 63 0.64 0.69 0.39
CA PHE A 63 1.13 1.97 0.86
C PHE A 63 0.12 3.05 0.48
N ILE A 64 -0.19 3.93 1.42
CA ILE A 64 -1.01 5.13 1.22
C ILE A 64 -0.32 6.34 1.84
N SER A 65 -0.65 7.53 1.36
CA SER A 65 -0.11 8.79 1.89
C SER A 65 -0.80 9.22 3.19
N ASN A 66 -0.80 8.36 4.21
CA ASN A 66 -1.33 8.67 5.54
C ASN A 66 -0.23 9.26 6.43
N ASP A 67 0.12 10.51 6.16
CA ASP A 67 1.12 11.25 6.92
C ASP A 67 0.64 12.68 7.18
N LEU A 68 1.43 13.45 7.93
CA LEU A 68 1.16 14.85 8.19
C LEU A 68 1.01 15.65 6.87
N PRO A 69 0.07 16.61 6.81
CA PRO A 69 -0.08 17.48 5.65
C PRO A 69 1.25 18.13 5.23
N LYS A 70 1.47 18.27 3.92
CA LYS A 70 2.68 18.86 3.30
C LYS A 70 3.97 18.05 3.50
N MET A 71 3.95 16.93 4.22
CA MET A 71 5.08 16.00 4.26
C MET A 71 5.10 15.15 3.01
N ARG A 72 6.31 14.80 2.56
CA ARG A 72 6.52 13.77 1.53
C ARG A 72 6.71 12.45 2.28
N PRO A 73 5.76 11.50 2.26
CA PRO A 73 5.83 10.35 3.17
C PRO A 73 6.99 9.39 2.87
N LEU A 74 7.53 9.49 1.64
CA LEU A 74 8.75 8.82 1.18
C LEU A 74 9.94 9.78 1.12
N SER A 75 10.04 10.77 2.00
CA SER A 75 11.24 11.61 2.15
C SER A 75 12.30 10.90 3.00
N ARG A 76 13.52 11.45 3.07
CA ARG A 76 14.58 10.88 3.91
C ARG A 76 14.28 11.09 5.39
N GLU A 77 13.70 12.23 5.73
CA GLU A 77 13.30 12.63 7.08
C GLU A 77 12.24 11.69 7.68
N ARG A 78 11.44 11.01 6.84
CA ARG A 78 10.44 10.04 7.27
C ARG A 78 10.92 8.59 7.26
N LEU A 79 12.16 8.31 6.83
CA LEU A 79 12.66 6.96 6.63
C LEU A 79 12.53 6.08 7.88
N ASP A 80 12.98 6.58 9.03
CA ASP A 80 12.96 5.80 10.27
C ASP A 80 11.54 5.57 10.78
N VAL A 81 10.65 6.56 10.60
CA VAL A 81 9.23 6.45 10.94
C VAL A 81 8.57 5.38 10.06
N ARG A 82 8.80 5.40 8.75
CA ARG A 82 8.27 4.38 7.83
C ARG A 82 8.80 2.97 8.14
N ARG A 83 10.07 2.84 8.54
CA ARG A 83 10.63 1.55 8.97
C ARG A 83 10.02 1.06 10.27
N ALA A 84 9.74 1.95 11.23
CA ALA A 84 9.05 1.60 12.47
C ALA A 84 7.61 1.12 12.20
N GLU A 85 6.89 1.80 11.32
CA GLU A 85 5.55 1.39 10.88
C GLU A 85 5.54 0.00 10.21
N LEU A 86 6.50 -0.25 9.31
CA LEU A 86 6.67 -1.57 8.69
C LEU A 86 6.93 -2.66 9.74
N ARG A 87 7.80 -2.40 10.72
CA ARG A 87 8.05 -3.33 11.83
C ARG A 87 6.77 -3.59 12.63
N GLN A 88 6.01 -2.56 12.97
CA GLN A 88 4.76 -2.70 13.71
C GLN A 88 3.76 -3.58 12.95
N MET A 89 3.59 -3.33 11.64
CA MET A 89 2.73 -4.13 10.77
C MET A 89 3.18 -5.60 10.72
N PHE A 90 4.46 -5.86 10.50
CA PHE A 90 4.96 -7.23 10.42
C PHE A 90 4.91 -7.98 11.76
N SER A 91 5.11 -7.29 12.88
CA SER A 91 4.86 -7.85 14.22
C SER A 91 3.40 -8.24 14.41
N HIS A 92 2.47 -7.37 13.97
CA HIS A 92 1.04 -7.68 14.02
C HIS A 92 0.70 -8.90 13.15
N ILE A 93 1.20 -8.97 11.92
CA ILE A 93 1.01 -10.12 11.02
C ILE A 93 1.54 -11.41 11.66
N LYS A 94 2.75 -11.38 12.23
CA LYS A 94 3.35 -12.56 12.85
C LYS A 94 2.51 -13.09 14.02
N ALA A 95 1.89 -12.20 14.78
CA ALA A 95 1.07 -12.56 15.94
C ALA A 95 -0.35 -13.04 15.56
N HIS A 96 -0.96 -12.49 14.50
CA HIS A 96 -2.39 -12.69 14.22
C HIS A 96 -2.67 -13.47 12.93
N VAL A 97 -1.71 -13.54 12.00
CA VAL A 97 -1.86 -14.21 10.69
C VAL A 97 -0.87 -15.37 10.60
N LEU A 98 -1.07 -16.37 11.46
CA LEU A 98 -0.11 -17.47 11.69
C LEU A 98 0.22 -18.29 10.44
N GLN A 99 -0.67 -18.29 9.44
CA GLN A 99 -0.46 -19.00 8.18
C GLN A 99 0.30 -18.18 7.14
N ALA A 100 0.53 -16.87 7.36
CA ALA A 100 1.29 -16.05 6.43
C ALA A 100 2.72 -16.58 6.29
N ARG A 101 3.14 -16.82 5.05
CA ARG A 101 4.48 -17.29 4.68
C ARG A 101 5.13 -16.41 3.63
N ILE A 102 4.35 -15.71 2.81
CA ILE A 102 4.84 -14.96 1.66
C ILE A 102 4.34 -13.52 1.73
N VAL A 103 5.26 -12.57 1.57
CA VAL A 103 4.95 -11.17 1.27
C VAL A 103 5.05 -11.00 -0.23
N GLN A 104 3.97 -10.55 -0.85
CA GLN A 104 3.96 -10.21 -2.26
C GLN A 104 4.00 -8.69 -2.43
N GLY A 105 5.05 -8.20 -3.09
CA GLY A 105 5.15 -6.84 -3.55
C GLY A 105 4.64 -6.71 -4.98
N ASN A 106 3.66 -5.83 -5.22
CA ASN A 106 3.15 -5.52 -6.55
C ASN A 106 2.94 -4.01 -6.77
N SER A 107 3.47 -3.19 -5.86
CA SER A 107 3.37 -1.73 -5.98
C SER A 107 4.29 -1.24 -7.09
N TRP A 108 3.79 -0.33 -7.92
CA TRP A 108 4.64 0.39 -8.87
C TRP A 108 5.74 1.19 -8.16
N LEU A 109 5.57 1.47 -6.86
CA LEU A 109 6.55 2.19 -6.05
C LEU A 109 7.90 1.48 -5.95
N TYR A 110 7.99 0.17 -6.21
CA TYR A 110 9.27 -0.53 -6.28
C TYR A 110 10.21 -0.02 -7.40
N ASN A 111 9.71 0.82 -8.31
CA ASN A 111 10.53 1.51 -9.31
C ASN A 111 11.20 2.78 -8.77
N PHE A 112 10.94 3.18 -7.53
CA PHE A 112 11.56 4.35 -6.92
C PHE A 112 12.50 3.95 -5.78
N ASP A 113 13.74 4.46 -5.84
CA ASP A 113 14.73 4.35 -4.76
C ASP A 113 14.15 4.79 -3.42
N ALA A 114 13.24 5.78 -3.44
CA ALA A 114 12.65 6.30 -2.23
C ALA A 114 11.78 5.32 -1.47
N TYR A 115 11.14 4.40 -2.19
CA TYR A 115 10.37 3.32 -1.60
C TYR A 115 11.26 2.11 -1.32
N CYS A 116 12.16 1.77 -2.25
CA CYS A 116 13.04 0.61 -2.10
C CYS A 116 13.94 0.68 -0.86
N ARG A 117 14.47 1.87 -0.52
CA ARG A 117 15.32 2.04 0.68
C ARG A 117 14.61 1.76 2.01
N LEU A 118 13.27 1.69 2.03
CA LEU A 118 12.51 1.32 3.22
C LEU A 118 12.77 -0.13 3.62
N PHE A 119 13.08 -0.98 2.65
CA PHE A 119 13.21 -2.40 2.83
C PHE A 119 14.69 -2.83 2.87
N PRO A 120 14.98 -4.01 3.45
CA PRO A 120 16.29 -4.63 3.32
C PRO A 120 16.67 -4.83 1.85
N PRO A 121 17.94 -4.64 1.46
CA PRO A 121 18.38 -4.79 0.06
C PRO A 121 18.03 -6.15 -0.55
N VAL A 122 18.08 -7.23 0.24
CA VAL A 122 17.71 -8.58 -0.20
C VAL A 122 16.22 -8.69 -0.60
N TYR A 123 15.36 -7.89 0.03
CA TYR A 123 13.94 -7.86 -0.29
C TYR A 123 13.71 -7.19 -1.64
N THR A 124 14.32 -6.03 -1.87
CA THR A 124 14.16 -5.27 -3.12
C THR A 124 14.88 -5.90 -4.30
N ALA A 125 16.03 -6.55 -4.09
CA ALA A 125 16.73 -7.30 -5.14
C ALA A 125 15.87 -8.42 -5.75
N SER A 126 14.91 -8.94 -4.98
CA SER A 126 13.97 -9.96 -5.45
C SER A 126 12.70 -9.41 -6.10
N MET A 127 12.56 -8.08 -6.22
CA MET A 127 11.43 -7.37 -6.84
C MET A 127 11.77 -7.05 -8.31
N PRO A 128 11.25 -7.81 -9.30
CA PRO A 128 11.44 -7.45 -10.69
C PRO A 128 10.77 -6.12 -10.98
N THR A 129 11.45 -5.30 -11.76
CA THR A 129 11.00 -3.98 -12.23
C THR A 129 9.61 -4.05 -12.87
N GLN A 130 9.18 -5.21 -13.40
CA GLN A 130 7.79 -5.57 -13.70
C GLN A 130 7.53 -7.09 -13.61
N GLN A 131 7.51 -7.71 -12.42
CA GLN A 131 6.80 -9.00 -12.20
C GLN A 131 6.62 -9.33 -10.70
N ARG A 132 5.70 -10.25 -10.40
CA ARG A 132 5.22 -10.60 -9.04
C ARG A 132 6.32 -11.21 -8.16
N ALA A 133 7.05 -10.39 -7.43
CA ALA A 133 7.98 -10.89 -6.42
C ALA A 133 7.28 -11.45 -5.20
N ARG A 134 7.77 -12.59 -4.74
CA ARG A 134 7.31 -13.31 -3.57
C ARG A 134 8.51 -13.53 -2.66
N VAL A 135 8.48 -12.92 -1.48
CA VAL A 135 9.56 -13.07 -0.49
C VAL A 135 9.00 -13.74 0.76
N PRO A 136 9.71 -14.73 1.34
CA PRO A 136 9.28 -15.31 2.61
C PRO A 136 9.14 -14.23 3.69
N VAL A 137 8.04 -14.26 4.45
CA VAL A 137 7.78 -13.35 5.59
C VAL A 137 8.96 -13.38 6.57
N SER A 138 9.54 -14.55 6.81
CA SER A 138 10.71 -14.71 7.68
C SER A 138 11.93 -13.92 7.23
N ARG A 139 12.16 -13.77 5.91
CA ARG A 139 13.27 -12.98 5.37
C ARG A 139 13.02 -11.47 5.45
N VAL A 140 11.75 -11.05 5.40
CA VAL A 140 11.40 -9.63 5.59
C VAL A 140 11.54 -9.24 7.06
N VAL A 141 11.00 -10.07 7.95
CA VAL A 141 11.05 -9.89 9.40
C VAL A 141 12.50 -9.95 9.90
N GLY A 142 13.23 -11.02 9.61
CA GLY A 142 14.60 -11.22 10.12
C GLY A 142 15.66 -10.25 9.60
N ALA A 143 15.32 -9.40 8.62
CA ALA A 143 16.18 -8.31 8.17
C ALA A 143 15.69 -6.93 8.62
N MET A 144 14.48 -6.83 9.17
CA MET A 144 13.94 -5.60 9.77
C MET A 144 14.14 -5.55 11.29
N PHE A 145 14.33 -6.70 11.94
CA PHE A 145 14.62 -6.86 13.37
C PHE A 145 16.03 -7.39 13.60
#